data_AF-A0A2A4VG09-F1
#
_entry.id   AF-A0A2A4VG09-F1
#
_cell.length_a   1.000
_cell.length_b   1.000
_cell.length_c   1.000
_cell.angle_alpha   90.00
_cell.angle_beta   90.00
_cell.angle_gamma   90.00
#
_symmetry.space_group_name_H-M   'P 1'
#
loop_
_entity.id
_entity.type
_entity.pdbx_description
1 polymer ?
#
loop_
_entity_poly.entity_id
_entity_poly.type
_entity_poly.pdbx_seq_one_letter_code
_entity_poly.pdbx_strand_id
1 'polypeptide(L)'
;MSVLNKNGFTADEVSEIEAVIVKAVRDTFQVNGESGLMPVACQDNLPNVASDLEDAIEEFPESIDLHAHFSLTLVRQGKGQDAVAHMEEQAKKHPDNVDWQIAYAGILMTSPELTEGFNIESERIYSMDLTSEQKMTLNQYVAAVGEPPREVDNRSELLKRVDQGLANGVKRFFGLDND
;
A
#
# COMPACT_ATOMS: atom_id res chain seq x y z
N MET A 1 -0.08 31.14 11.06
CA MET A 1 -0.28 30.31 9.86
C MET A 1 0.69 29.15 9.99
N SER A 2 0.19 27.96 10.29
CA SER A 2 1.03 26.76 10.28
C SER A 2 1.38 26.41 8.84
N VAL A 3 2.64 26.06 8.58
CA VAL A 3 3.09 25.63 7.25
C VAL A 3 2.70 24.15 7.11
N LEU A 4 1.92 23.85 6.08
CA LEU A 4 1.53 22.47 5.75
C LEU A 4 2.53 21.88 4.75
N ASN A 5 2.78 20.57 4.86
CA ASN A 5 3.56 19.82 3.88
C ASN A 5 2.72 19.53 2.60
N LYS A 6 3.31 18.82 1.63
CA LYS A 6 2.64 18.44 0.37
C LYS A 6 1.38 17.58 0.57
N ASN A 7 1.23 16.97 1.74
CA ASN A 7 0.13 16.09 2.12
C ASN A 7 -0.88 16.78 3.06
N GLY A 8 -0.74 18.08 3.30
CA GLY A 8 -1.68 18.85 4.12
C GLY A 8 -1.46 18.77 5.63
N PHE A 9 -0.36 18.18 6.10
CA PHE A 9 -0.03 18.06 7.53
C PHE A 9 0.97 19.12 7.98
N THR A 10 0.81 19.61 9.21
CA THR A 10 1.79 20.44 9.91
C THR A 10 3.02 19.63 10.32
N ALA A 11 4.11 20.31 10.68
CA ALA A 11 5.31 19.64 11.17
C ALA A 11 5.07 18.84 12.46
N ASP A 12 4.19 19.33 13.33
CA ASP A 12 3.85 18.65 14.59
C ASP A 12 3.06 17.37 14.31
N GLU A 13 2.04 17.42 13.45
CA GLU A 13 1.25 16.25 13.04
C GLU A 13 2.13 15.20 12.31
N VAL A 14 3.07 15.64 11.46
CA VAL A 14 4.05 14.72 10.86
C VAL A 14 4.89 14.02 11.92
N SER A 15 5.35 14.76 12.93
CA SER A 15 6.13 14.17 14.03
C SER A 15 5.31 13.16 14.84
N GLU A 16 4.01 13.39 15.02
CA GLU A 16 3.09 12.49 15.73
C GLU A 16 2.86 11.21 14.91
N ILE A 17 2.54 11.34 13.62
CA ILE A 17 2.39 10.23 12.69
C ILE A 17 3.67 9.38 12.66
N GLU A 18 4.84 10.01 12.52
CA GLU A 18 6.13 9.32 12.51
C GLU A 18 6.38 8.58 13.82
N ALA A 19 6.04 9.15 14.98
CA ALA A 19 6.23 8.50 16.26
C ALA A 19 5.40 7.21 16.38
N VAL A 20 4.15 7.24 15.90
CA VAL A 20 3.28 6.05 15.84
C VAL A 20 3.90 4.99 14.93
N ILE A 21 4.32 5.37 13.72
CA ILE A 21 4.93 4.44 12.76
C ILE A 21 6.21 3.83 13.31
N VAL A 22 7.09 4.63 13.92
CA VAL A 22 8.34 4.14 14.53
C VAL A 22 8.05 3.13 15.64
N LYS A 23 7.04 3.38 16.47
CA LYS A 23 6.57 2.42 17.48
C LYS A 23 6.05 1.15 16.80
N ALA A 24 5.17 1.27 15.81
CA ALA A 24 4.60 0.13 15.09
C ALA A 24 5.66 -0.75 14.44
N VAL A 25 6.66 -0.16 13.78
CA VAL A 25 7.79 -0.88 13.18
C VAL A 25 8.59 -1.60 14.27
N ARG A 26 8.97 -0.91 15.35
CA ARG A 26 9.69 -1.53 16.49
C ARG A 26 8.94 -2.75 17.02
N ASP A 27 7.65 -2.58 17.24
CA ASP A 27 6.77 -3.55 17.89
C ASP A 27 6.40 -4.72 16.97
N THR A 28 6.46 -4.51 15.65
CA THR A 28 6.32 -5.52 14.60
C THR A 28 7.59 -6.39 14.45
N PHE A 29 8.78 -5.78 14.57
CA PHE A 29 10.05 -6.43 14.25
C PHE A 29 10.90 -6.84 15.46
N GLN A 30 10.48 -6.57 16.70
CA GLN A 30 11.19 -6.81 17.99
C GLN A 30 12.69 -7.09 17.82
N VAL A 31 13.49 -6.03 17.65
CA VAL A 31 14.94 -6.14 17.66
C VAL A 31 15.41 -6.09 19.12
N ASN A 32 15.48 -7.24 19.78
CA ASN A 32 16.09 -7.31 21.10
C ASN A 32 17.62 -7.27 20.95
N GLY A 33 18.26 -6.37 21.70
CA GLY A 33 19.68 -6.08 21.61
C GLY A 33 20.60 -7.29 21.82
N GLU A 34 21.70 -7.29 21.06
CA GLU A 34 22.90 -8.12 21.23
C GLU A 34 22.77 -9.64 21.04
N SER A 35 22.13 -10.12 19.97
CA SER A 35 22.58 -11.28 19.16
C SER A 35 21.52 -11.68 18.14
N GLY A 36 21.88 -11.59 16.86
CA GLY A 36 21.37 -12.40 15.76
C GLY A 36 19.87 -12.76 15.71
N LEU A 37 19.18 -12.15 14.75
CA LEU A 37 17.97 -12.63 14.05
C LEU A 37 17.45 -14.03 14.48
N MET A 38 16.41 -14.04 15.31
CA MET A 38 15.41 -15.12 15.32
C MET A 38 14.01 -14.56 15.59
N PRO A 39 12.97 -15.00 14.84
CA PRO A 39 11.58 -14.59 15.04
C PRO A 39 10.98 -15.34 16.24
N VAL A 40 11.01 -14.73 17.43
CA VAL A 40 10.15 -15.16 18.53
C VAL A 40 8.78 -14.53 18.27
N ALA A 41 7.82 -15.37 17.84
CA ALA A 41 6.38 -15.11 17.73
C ALA A 41 5.98 -13.61 17.63
N CYS A 42 6.34 -12.94 16.53
CA CYS A 42 5.84 -11.60 16.23
C CYS A 42 4.30 -11.53 16.25
N GLN A 43 3.61 -12.67 16.06
CA GLN A 43 2.16 -12.76 15.96
C GLN A 43 1.41 -12.23 17.19
N ASP A 44 1.96 -12.37 18.39
CA ASP A 44 1.22 -12.03 19.62
C ASP A 44 1.00 -10.52 19.79
N ASN A 45 1.85 -9.68 19.19
CA ASN A 45 1.75 -8.22 19.32
C ASN A 45 1.11 -7.52 18.13
N LEU A 46 0.98 -8.20 16.98
CA LEU A 46 0.38 -7.60 15.77
C LEU A 46 -1.04 -7.04 15.99
N PRO A 47 -1.92 -7.65 16.80
CA PRO A 47 -3.24 -7.06 17.07
C PRO A 47 -3.17 -5.70 17.77
N ASN A 48 -2.25 -5.53 18.71
CA ASN A 48 -2.05 -4.24 19.39
C ASN A 48 -1.50 -3.20 18.44
N VAL A 49 -0.53 -3.58 17.59
CA VAL A 49 0.03 -2.69 16.56
C VAL A 49 -1.07 -2.24 15.60
N ALA A 50 -1.95 -3.15 15.17
CA ALA A 50 -3.08 -2.80 14.32
C ALA A 50 -4.04 -1.81 15.02
N SER A 51 -4.36 -2.04 16.29
CA SER A 51 -5.21 -1.14 17.08
C SER A 51 -4.59 0.25 17.23
N ASP A 52 -3.29 0.35 17.55
CA ASP A 52 -2.59 1.63 17.67
C ASP A 52 -2.60 2.43 16.35
N LEU A 53 -2.48 1.71 15.22
CA LEU A 53 -2.53 2.32 13.88
C LEU A 53 -3.95 2.74 13.49
N GLU A 54 -4.98 1.97 13.87
CA GLU A 54 -6.38 2.36 13.69
C GLU A 54 -6.69 3.65 14.46
N ASP A 55 -6.31 3.74 15.74
CA ASP A 55 -6.50 4.94 16.55
C ASP A 55 -5.83 6.17 15.89
N ALA A 56 -4.61 6.00 15.37
CA ALA A 56 -3.91 7.07 14.67
C ALA A 56 -4.56 7.44 13.32
N ILE A 57 -5.18 6.48 12.62
CA ILE A 57 -5.95 6.74 11.39
C ILE A 57 -7.22 7.53 11.72
N GLU A 58 -7.87 7.29 12.86
CA GLU A 58 -9.02 8.11 13.27
C GLU A 58 -8.64 9.59 13.46
N GLU A 59 -7.42 9.85 13.95
CA GLU A 59 -6.89 11.20 14.12
C GLU A 59 -6.37 11.80 12.80
N PHE A 60 -5.71 11.00 11.97
CA PHE A 60 -5.07 11.42 10.71
C PHE A 60 -5.56 10.58 9.51
N PRO A 61 -6.84 10.72 9.11
CA PRO A 61 -7.47 9.83 8.12
C PRO A 61 -6.89 9.93 6.71
N GLU A 62 -6.20 11.03 6.39
CA GLU A 62 -5.57 11.25 5.08
C GLU A 62 -4.10 10.80 5.05
N SER A 63 -3.59 10.19 6.13
CA SER A 63 -2.20 9.76 6.22
C SER A 63 -1.98 8.44 5.48
N ILE A 64 -1.49 8.53 4.25
CA ILE A 64 -1.11 7.38 3.41
C ILE A 64 -0.19 6.42 4.18
N ASP A 65 0.78 6.97 4.92
CA ASP A 65 1.76 6.17 5.64
C ASP A 65 1.12 5.33 6.75
N LEU A 66 0.14 5.86 7.49
CA LEU A 66 -0.58 5.09 8.50
C LEU A 66 -1.40 3.97 7.87
N HIS A 67 -2.15 4.28 6.80
CA HIS A 67 -2.92 3.28 6.05
C HIS A 67 -2.03 2.16 5.47
N ALA A 68 -0.85 2.50 4.97
CA ALA A 68 0.11 1.54 4.44
C ALA A 68 0.68 0.63 5.54
N HIS A 69 1.09 1.20 6.69
CA HIS A 69 1.63 0.42 7.80
C HIS A 69 0.57 -0.47 8.46
N PHE A 70 -0.68 0.00 8.55
CA PHE A 70 -1.81 -0.80 9.01
C PHE A 70 -2.04 -2.00 8.07
N SER A 71 -2.06 -1.76 6.77
CA SER A 71 -2.23 -2.81 5.76
C SER A 71 -1.08 -3.82 5.77
N LEU A 72 0.17 -3.36 5.93
CA LEU A 72 1.31 -4.26 6.12
C LEU A 72 1.18 -5.11 7.40
N THR A 73 0.64 -4.53 8.46
CA THR A 73 0.40 -5.23 9.72
C THR A 73 -0.66 -6.30 9.54
N LEU A 74 -1.75 -6.02 8.81
CA LEU A 74 -2.76 -7.01 8.43
C LEU A 74 -2.16 -8.15 7.58
N VAL A 75 -1.31 -7.84 6.60
CA VAL A 75 -0.58 -8.87 5.82
C VAL A 75 0.22 -9.78 6.75
N ARG A 76 0.94 -9.22 7.73
CA ARG A 76 1.72 -9.99 8.72
C ARG A 76 0.86 -10.84 9.65
N GLN A 77 -0.38 -10.43 9.91
CA GLN A 77 -1.37 -11.23 10.63
C GLN A 77 -1.96 -12.36 9.78
N GLY A 78 -1.57 -12.49 8.50
CA GLY A 78 -2.17 -13.43 7.56
C GLY A 78 -3.50 -12.94 6.97
N LYS A 79 -3.89 -11.68 7.25
CA LYS A 79 -5.10 -11.03 6.76
C LYS A 79 -4.83 -10.21 5.49
N GLY A 80 -4.15 -10.83 4.52
CA GLY A 80 -3.78 -10.16 3.27
C GLY A 80 -5.01 -9.65 2.49
N GLN A 81 -6.15 -10.33 2.59
CA GLN A 81 -7.38 -9.90 1.92
C GLN A 81 -7.93 -8.60 2.50
N ASP A 82 -7.95 -8.48 3.82
CA ASP A 82 -8.39 -7.28 4.52
C ASP A 82 -7.45 -6.10 4.20
N ALA A 83 -6.15 -6.36 4.13
CA ALA A 83 -5.15 -5.35 3.75
C ALA A 83 -5.38 -4.78 2.34
N VAL A 84 -5.63 -5.66 1.37
CA VAL A 84 -5.93 -5.26 -0.01
C VAL A 84 -7.23 -4.47 -0.06
N ALA A 85 -8.29 -4.94 0.59
CA ALA A 85 -9.58 -4.25 0.60
C ALA A 85 -9.47 -2.84 1.22
N HIS A 86 -8.73 -2.70 2.32
CA HIS A 86 -8.51 -1.42 2.99
C HIS A 86 -7.83 -0.39 2.09
N MET A 87 -6.73 -0.79 1.42
CA MET A 87 -6.01 0.12 0.51
C MET A 87 -6.76 0.36 -0.79
N GLU A 88 -7.47 -0.63 -1.32
CA GLU A 88 -8.29 -0.46 -2.52
C GLU A 88 -9.39 0.58 -2.27
N GLU A 89 -10.00 0.59 -1.08
CA GLU A 89 -10.99 1.61 -0.71
C GLU A 89 -10.38 3.01 -0.73
N GLN A 90 -9.19 3.21 -0.15
CA GLN A 90 -8.55 4.53 -0.16
C GLN A 90 -8.13 4.93 -1.58
N ALA A 91 -7.55 4.00 -2.35
CA ALA A 91 -7.20 4.24 -3.76
C ALA A 91 -8.42 4.63 -4.60
N LYS A 92 -9.59 4.03 -4.36
CA LYS A 92 -10.86 4.40 -5.03
C LYS A 92 -11.38 5.78 -4.63
N LYS A 93 -11.17 6.21 -3.39
CA LYS A 93 -11.51 7.57 -2.93
C LYS A 93 -10.58 8.62 -3.53
N HIS A 94 -9.34 8.26 -3.82
CA HIS A 94 -8.31 9.14 -4.35
C HIS A 94 -7.78 8.68 -5.72
N PRO A 95 -8.64 8.59 -6.76
CA PRO A 95 -8.24 8.02 -8.05
C PRO A 95 -7.12 8.82 -8.71
N ASP A 96 -7.09 10.15 -8.54
CA ASP A 96 -6.09 11.00 -9.19
C ASP A 96 -4.83 11.23 -8.35
N ASN A 97 -4.77 10.71 -7.11
CA ASN A 97 -3.61 10.87 -6.25
C ASN A 97 -2.64 9.69 -6.42
N VAL A 98 -1.53 9.94 -7.12
CA VAL A 98 -0.51 8.92 -7.43
C VAL A 98 0.07 8.25 -6.19
N ASP A 99 0.23 8.97 -5.07
CA ASP A 99 0.83 8.38 -3.85
C ASP A 99 -0.09 7.33 -3.22
N TRP A 100 -1.41 7.54 -3.23
CA TRP A 100 -2.40 6.55 -2.80
C TRP A 100 -2.37 5.29 -3.69
N GLN A 101 -2.21 5.47 -5.01
CA GLN A 101 -2.17 4.37 -5.97
C GLN A 101 -0.88 3.56 -5.84
N ILE A 102 0.26 4.23 -5.65
CA ILE A 102 1.54 3.57 -5.36
C ILE A 102 1.46 2.80 -4.05
N ALA A 103 0.90 3.38 -2.99
CA ALA A 103 0.75 2.69 -1.72
C ALA A 103 -0.13 1.42 -1.85
N TYR A 104 -1.20 1.49 -2.64
CA TYR A 104 -2.03 0.31 -2.96
C TYR A 104 -1.25 -0.76 -3.74
N ALA A 105 -0.52 -0.36 -4.79
CA ALA A 105 0.36 -1.26 -5.53
C ALA A 105 1.42 -1.92 -4.61
N GLY A 106 1.93 -1.18 -3.62
CA GLY A 106 2.85 -1.67 -2.60
C GLY A 106 2.27 -2.81 -1.73
N ILE A 107 0.95 -2.82 -1.49
CA ILE A 107 0.28 -3.94 -0.81
C ILE A 107 0.04 -5.10 -1.78
N LEU A 108 -0.34 -4.83 -3.03
CA LEU A 108 -0.56 -5.85 -4.05
C LEU A 108 0.71 -6.67 -4.34
N MET A 109 1.90 -6.10 -4.20
CA MET A 109 3.15 -6.84 -4.40
C MET A 109 3.58 -7.73 -3.22
N THR A 110 2.86 -7.70 -2.09
CA THR A 110 3.23 -8.47 -0.89
C THR A 110 3.00 -9.98 -1.06
N SER A 111 2.27 -10.42 -2.08
CA SER A 111 1.96 -11.83 -2.34
C SER A 111 1.95 -12.13 -3.86
N PRO A 112 2.48 -13.30 -4.28
CA PRO A 112 2.44 -13.73 -5.68
C PRO A 112 1.03 -13.88 -6.25
N GLU A 113 0.06 -14.24 -5.42
CA GLU A 113 -1.35 -14.39 -5.82
C GLU A 113 -1.97 -13.06 -6.28
N LEU A 114 -1.41 -11.93 -5.83
CA LEU A 114 -1.86 -10.58 -6.14
C LEU A 114 -1.09 -9.92 -7.30
N THR A 115 -0.15 -10.64 -7.92
CA THR A 115 0.66 -10.13 -9.05
C THR A 115 -0.20 -9.64 -10.23
N GLU A 116 -1.32 -10.29 -10.51
CA GLU A 116 -2.26 -9.83 -11.54
C GLU A 116 -2.81 -8.44 -11.21
N GLY A 117 -3.26 -8.23 -9.96
CA GLY A 117 -3.73 -6.93 -9.48
C GLY A 117 -2.64 -5.87 -9.52
N PHE A 118 -1.42 -6.21 -9.10
CA PHE A 118 -0.26 -5.31 -9.17
C PHE A 118 0.03 -4.87 -10.61
N ASN A 119 -0.01 -5.78 -11.58
CA ASN A 119 0.23 -5.46 -12.99
C ASN A 119 -0.83 -4.49 -13.53
N ILE A 120 -2.10 -4.71 -13.18
CA ILE A 120 -3.20 -3.83 -13.55
C ILE A 120 -3.01 -2.44 -12.93
N GLU A 121 -2.73 -2.37 -11.63
CA GLU A 121 -2.58 -1.08 -10.95
C GLU A 121 -1.32 -0.34 -11.42
N SER A 122 -0.21 -1.03 -11.67
CA SER A 122 1.00 -0.40 -12.20
C SER A 122 0.79 0.19 -13.61
N GLU A 123 0.08 -0.49 -14.50
CA GLU A 123 -0.34 0.06 -15.79
C GLU A 123 -1.16 1.34 -15.63
N ARG A 124 -2.08 1.35 -14.66
CA ARG A 124 -2.89 2.52 -14.32
C ARG A 124 -2.01 3.67 -13.87
N ILE A 125 -1.10 3.42 -12.94
CA ILE A 125 -0.19 4.44 -12.40
C ILE A 125 0.69 5.00 -13.51
N TYR A 126 1.28 4.17 -14.39
CA TYR A 126 2.09 4.64 -15.52
C TYR A 126 1.34 5.56 -16.50
N SER A 127 0.01 5.50 -16.52
CA SER A 127 -0.85 6.35 -17.34
C SER A 127 -1.16 7.72 -16.71
N MET A 128 -0.74 7.94 -15.46
CA MET A 128 -0.89 9.19 -14.70
C MET A 128 0.30 10.14 -14.92
N ASP A 129 0.22 11.35 -14.37
CA ASP A 129 1.35 12.29 -14.35
C ASP A 129 2.24 12.00 -13.13
N LEU A 130 3.33 11.25 -13.33
CA LEU A 130 4.28 10.93 -12.27
C LEU A 130 5.40 11.95 -12.15
N THR A 131 5.78 12.25 -10.91
CA THR A 131 7.09 12.84 -10.60
C THR A 131 8.22 11.82 -10.81
N SER A 132 9.46 12.30 -10.90
CA SER A 132 10.64 11.42 -10.99
C SER A 132 10.77 10.46 -9.80
N GLU A 133 10.38 10.92 -8.60
CA GLU A 133 10.39 10.13 -7.36
C GLU A 133 9.37 8.99 -7.46
N GLN A 134 8.12 9.31 -7.81
CA GLN A 134 7.05 8.32 -7.97
C GLN A 134 7.39 7.30 -9.06
N LYS A 135 7.95 7.75 -10.20
CA LYS A 135 8.40 6.85 -11.27
C LYS A 135 9.52 5.92 -10.77
N MET A 136 10.44 6.43 -9.95
CA MET A 136 11.51 5.62 -9.37
C MET A 136 10.94 4.55 -8.42
N THR A 137 10.02 4.91 -7.53
CA THR A 137 9.36 3.97 -6.61
C THR A 137 8.61 2.88 -7.36
N LEU A 138 7.79 3.25 -8.36
CA LEU A 138 7.05 2.28 -9.15
C LEU A 138 7.98 1.33 -9.91
N ASN A 139 9.07 1.85 -10.48
CA ASN A 139 10.07 1.01 -11.16
C ASN A 139 10.74 0.01 -10.20
N GLN A 140 10.97 0.38 -8.94
CA GLN A 140 11.48 -0.54 -7.93
C GLN A 140 10.48 -1.67 -7.65
N TYR A 141 9.19 -1.33 -7.56
CA TYR A 141 8.16 -2.33 -7.33
C TYR A 141 8.07 -3.33 -8.47
N VAL A 142 8.05 -2.82 -9.69
CA VAL A 142 8.06 -3.60 -10.91
C VAL A 142 9.29 -4.51 -11.01
N ALA A 143 10.48 -3.98 -10.70
CA ALA A 143 11.71 -4.78 -10.70
C ALA A 143 11.69 -5.91 -9.68
N ALA A 144 11.00 -5.73 -8.55
CA ALA A 144 10.86 -6.76 -7.51
C ALA A 144 9.87 -7.87 -7.89
N VAL A 145 8.80 -7.55 -8.63
CA VAL A 145 7.78 -8.52 -9.05
C VAL A 145 8.17 -9.27 -10.34
N GLY A 146 9.01 -8.66 -11.19
CA GLY A 146 9.32 -9.16 -12.54
C GLY A 146 8.45 -8.47 -13.60
N GLU A 147 8.92 -8.43 -14.86
CA GLU A 147 8.56 -7.41 -15.87
C GLU A 147 7.10 -6.90 -15.84
N PRO A 148 6.92 -5.56 -15.90
CA PRO A 148 5.59 -5.00 -16.12
C PRO A 148 5.17 -5.35 -17.56
N PRO A 149 3.88 -5.32 -17.89
CA PRO A 149 3.46 -5.29 -19.27
C PRO A 149 4.17 -4.11 -19.96
N ARG A 150 4.86 -4.37 -21.08
CA ARG A 150 5.61 -3.38 -21.90
C ARG A 150 4.97 -2.01 -21.84
N GLU A 151 5.75 -0.96 -21.57
CA GLU A 151 5.35 0.45 -21.66
C GLU A 151 4.46 0.62 -22.90
N VAL A 152 3.14 0.65 -22.69
CA VAL A 152 2.21 0.91 -23.78
C VAL A 152 2.25 2.43 -23.90
N ASP A 153 2.93 2.92 -24.93
CA ASP A 153 3.13 4.36 -25.25
C ASP A 153 1.82 5.19 -25.32
N ASN A 154 0.66 4.57 -25.15
CA ASN A 154 -0.64 5.21 -25.29
C ASN A 154 -1.51 5.02 -24.03
N ARG A 155 -1.65 6.09 -23.25
CA ARG A 155 -2.54 6.25 -22.08
C ARG A 155 -3.96 5.70 -22.31
N SER A 156 -4.53 5.90 -23.50
CA SER A 156 -5.89 5.47 -23.81
C SER A 156 -6.06 3.94 -23.88
N GLU A 157 -4.99 3.23 -24.22
CA GLU A 157 -5.01 1.77 -24.29
C GLU A 157 -4.72 1.14 -22.93
N LEU A 158 -3.88 1.78 -22.11
CA LEU A 158 -3.67 1.39 -20.70
C LEU A 158 -4.98 1.45 -19.91
N LEU A 159 -5.74 2.55 -20.02
CA LEU A 159 -7.00 2.71 -19.28
C LEU A 159 -8.01 1.60 -19.59
N LYS A 160 -8.13 1.16 -20.86
CA LYS A 160 -9.02 0.05 -21.22
C LYS A 160 -8.59 -1.28 -20.61
N ARG A 161 -7.28 -1.54 -20.57
CA ARG A 161 -6.71 -2.77 -20.00
C ARG A 161 -6.89 -2.79 -18.49
N VAL A 162 -6.71 -1.64 -17.85
CA VAL A 162 -6.96 -1.44 -16.42
C VAL A 162 -8.41 -1.75 -16.05
N ASP A 163 -9.38 -1.16 -16.75
CA ASP A 163 -10.80 -1.37 -16.48
C ASP A 163 -11.20 -2.85 -16.61
N GLN A 164 -10.69 -3.52 -17.64
CA GLN A 164 -10.96 -4.93 -17.89
C GLN A 164 -10.24 -5.84 -16.87
N GLY A 165 -9.02 -5.48 -16.49
CA GLY A 165 -8.24 -6.17 -15.49
C GLY A 165 -8.86 -6.09 -14.10
N LEU A 166 -9.24 -4.89 -13.62
CA LEU A 166 -9.91 -4.70 -12.34
C LEU A 166 -11.21 -5.52 -12.29
N ALA A 167 -12.01 -5.49 -13.36
CA ALA A 167 -13.25 -6.27 -13.42
C ALA A 167 -13.01 -7.78 -13.30
N ASN A 168 -11.92 -8.30 -13.86
CA ASN A 168 -11.59 -9.72 -13.80
C ASN A 168 -10.90 -10.11 -12.49
N GLY A 169 -9.97 -9.28 -12.00
CA GLY A 169 -9.26 -9.47 -10.73
C GLY A 169 -10.22 -9.45 -9.54
N VAL A 170 -11.15 -8.49 -9.49
CA VAL A 170 -12.20 -8.44 -8.47
C VAL A 170 -13.06 -9.70 -8.52
N LYS A 171 -13.52 -10.14 -9.71
CA LYS A 171 -14.32 -11.37 -9.82
C LYS A 171 -13.58 -12.60 -9.35
N ARG A 172 -12.33 -12.77 -9.77
CA ARG A 172 -11.47 -13.90 -9.40
C ARG A 172 -11.13 -13.91 -7.91
N PHE A 173 -10.84 -12.74 -7.35
CA PHE A 173 -10.51 -12.57 -5.94
C PHE A 173 -11.70 -12.84 -5.03
N PHE A 174 -12.91 -12.40 -5.40
CA PHE A 174 -14.13 -12.65 -4.65
C PHE A 174 -14.84 -13.96 -5.01
N GLY A 175 -14.25 -14.80 -5.88
CA GLY A 175 -14.86 -16.06 -6.32
C GLY A 175 -16.20 -15.87 -7.04
N LEU A 176 -16.40 -14.72 -7.69
CA LEU A 176 -17.62 -14.35 -8.42
C LEU A 176 -17.62 -14.82 -9.89
N ASP A 177 -16.65 -15.65 -10.28
CA ASP A 177 -16.62 -16.29 -11.58
C ASP A 177 -17.71 -17.37 -11.64
N ASN A 178 -18.86 -17.05 -12.25
CA ASN A 178 -19.83 -18.04 -12.72
C ASN A 178 -19.68 -18.16 -14.25
N ASP A 179 -19.17 -19.30 -14.70
CA ASP A 179 -19.13 -19.87 -16.07
C ASP A 179 -18.70 -18.97 -17.26
#